data_AF-A0A8H8X0T1-F1
#
_entry.id   AF-A0A8H8X0T1-F1
#
_cell.length_a   1.000
_cell.length_b   1.000
_cell.length_c   1.000
_cell.angle_alpha   90.00
_cell.angle_beta   90.00
_cell.angle_gamma   90.00
#
_symmetry.space_group_name_H-M   'P 1'
#
loop_
_entity.id
_entity.type
_entity.pdbx_description
1 polymer ?
#
loop_
_entity_poly.entity_id
_entity_poly.type
_entity_poly.pdbx_seq_one_letter_code
_entity_poly.pdbx_strand_id
1 'polypeptide(L)'
;MRHPTEAEPSLEQRTIAAHRLYLAALMRVEALEALEALEAAGHIAIDLDDGARGALLLEHRERFQDLNDLVDELGYVPKGFAKRSEIDLERAPAREATAQWGGPRPQPQARAGARAEPTVRSA
;
A
#
# COMPACT_ATOMS: atom_id res chain seq x y z
N MET A 1 27.10 21.91 19.59
CA MET A 1 25.89 21.04 19.53
C MET A 1 26.36 19.66 19.10
N ARG A 2 26.29 18.65 19.96
CA ARG A 2 26.62 17.26 19.59
C ARG A 2 25.35 16.65 19.01
N HIS A 3 25.41 16.15 17.78
CA HIS A 3 24.35 15.31 17.23
C HIS A 3 24.18 14.09 18.15
N PRO A 4 22.95 13.67 18.49
CA PRO A 4 22.76 12.40 19.17
C PRO A 4 23.25 11.31 18.23
N THR A 5 24.23 10.54 18.68
CA THR A 5 24.67 9.31 18.01
C THR A 5 23.45 8.39 17.97
N GLU A 6 22.92 8.09 16.78
CA GLU A 6 21.83 7.12 16.64
C GLU A 6 22.29 5.81 17.29
N ALA A 7 21.66 5.43 18.39
CA ALA A 7 21.97 4.16 19.05
C ALA A 7 21.69 3.04 18.06
N GLU A 8 22.58 2.06 17.96
CA GLU A 8 22.35 0.92 17.08
C GLU A 8 21.03 0.23 17.43
N PRO A 9 20.23 -0.16 16.42
CA PRO A 9 18.95 -0.82 16.65
C PRO A 9 19.16 -2.15 17.37
N SER A 10 18.33 -2.43 18.36
CA SER A 10 18.34 -3.72 19.07
C SER A 10 18.15 -4.89 18.09
N LEU A 11 18.59 -6.10 18.49
CA LEU A 11 18.40 -7.31 17.67
C LEU A 11 16.91 -7.54 17.34
N GLU A 12 16.01 -7.33 18.30
CA GLU A 12 14.57 -7.44 18.07
C GLU A 12 14.07 -6.43 17.02
N GLN A 13 14.51 -5.16 17.10
CA GLN A 13 14.17 -4.15 16.09
C GLN A 13 14.70 -4.50 14.71
N ARG A 14 15.95 -4.98 14.61
CA ARG A 14 16.54 -5.45 13.35
C ARG A 14 15.75 -6.63 12.77
N THR A 15 15.33 -7.57 13.61
CA THR A 15 14.52 -8.73 13.23
C THR A 15 13.15 -8.30 12.70
N ILE A 16 12.49 -7.34 13.38
CA ILE A 16 11.21 -6.77 12.92
C ILE A 16 11.38 -6.06 11.57
N ALA A 17 12.45 -5.29 11.39
CA ALA A 17 12.75 -4.64 10.11
C ALA A 17 13.01 -5.66 8.99
N ALA A 18 13.80 -6.71 9.27
CA ALA A 18 14.07 -7.80 8.34
C ALA A 18 12.78 -8.51 7.93
N HIS A 19 11.87 -8.78 8.87
CA HIS A 19 10.56 -9.36 8.56
C HIS A 19 9.77 -8.48 7.60
N ARG A 20 9.80 -7.15 7.77
CA ARG A 20 9.11 -6.21 6.88
C ARG A 20 9.64 -6.31 5.44
N LEU A 21 10.96 -6.40 5.29
CA LEU A 21 11.63 -6.57 3.98
C LEU A 21 11.31 -7.93 3.35
N TYR A 22 11.38 -9.01 4.14
CA TYR A 22 10.99 -10.34 3.71
C TYR A 22 9.55 -10.37 3.20
N LEU A 23 8.60 -9.82 3.96
CA LEU A 23 7.20 -9.82 3.58
C LEU A 23 6.97 -9.03 2.28
N ALA A 24 7.66 -7.90 2.10
CA ALA A 24 7.59 -7.13 0.86
C ALA A 24 8.21 -7.86 -0.35
N ALA A 25 9.26 -8.66 -0.15
CA ALA A 25 9.83 -9.51 -1.18
C ALA A 25 8.88 -10.67 -1.54
N LEU A 26 8.31 -11.35 -0.54
CA LEU A 26 7.31 -12.41 -0.73
C LEU A 26 6.11 -11.91 -1.54
N MET A 27 5.54 -10.76 -1.17
CA MET A 27 4.42 -10.18 -1.89
C MET A 27 4.72 -9.83 -3.35
N ARG A 28 5.99 -9.57 -3.70
CA ARG A 28 6.39 -9.36 -5.10
C ARG A 28 6.47 -10.66 -5.88
N VAL A 29 6.99 -11.73 -5.25
CA VAL A 29 7.00 -13.07 -5.86
C VAL A 29 5.58 -13.56 -6.11
N GLU A 30 4.67 -13.41 -5.14
CA GLU A 30 3.27 -13.80 -5.31
C GLU A 30 2.57 -12.98 -6.41
N ALA A 31 2.88 -11.68 -6.52
CA ALA A 31 2.35 -10.85 -7.60
C ALA A 31 2.87 -11.31 -8.97
N LEU A 32 4.15 -11.71 -9.06
CA LEU A 32 4.72 -12.30 -10.26
C LEU A 32 4.02 -13.62 -10.61
N GLU A 33 3.86 -14.54 -9.65
CA GLU A 33 3.17 -15.82 -9.86
C GLU A 33 1.72 -15.61 -10.36
N ALA A 34 1.02 -14.61 -9.82
CA ALA A 34 -0.32 -14.25 -10.27
C ALA A 34 -0.32 -13.72 -11.70
N LEU A 35 0.67 -12.91 -12.09
CA LEU A 35 0.83 -12.47 -13.48
C LEU A 35 1.14 -13.66 -14.39
N GLU A 36 2.11 -14.51 -14.05
CA GLU A 36 2.49 -15.70 -14.83
C GLU A 36 1.28 -16.62 -15.06
N ALA A 37 0.40 -16.78 -14.05
CA ALA A 37 -0.84 -17.53 -14.20
C ALA A 37 -1.83 -16.89 -15.20
N LEU A 38 -1.94 -15.55 -15.23
CA LEU A 38 -2.76 -14.83 -16.20
C LEU A 38 -2.21 -14.94 -17.62
N GLU A 39 -0.89 -14.91 -17.78
CA GLU A 39 -0.24 -15.12 -19.06
C GLU A 39 -0.43 -16.56 -19.56
N ALA A 40 -0.25 -17.56 -18.69
CA ALA A 40 -0.50 -18.96 -19.02
C ALA A 40 -1.97 -19.22 -19.42
N ALA A 41 -2.91 -18.45 -18.86
CA ALA A 41 -4.32 -18.47 -19.24
C ALA A 41 -4.63 -17.66 -20.51
N GLY A 42 -3.64 -16.98 -21.10
CA GLY A 42 -3.78 -16.17 -22.31
C GLY A 42 -4.49 -14.84 -22.11
N HIS A 43 -4.61 -14.35 -20.86
CA HIS A 43 -5.29 -13.09 -20.55
C HIS A 43 -4.39 -11.87 -20.77
N ILE A 44 -3.10 -12.01 -20.56
CA ILE A 44 -2.10 -10.95 -20.71
C ILE A 44 -0.83 -11.53 -21.36
N ALA A 45 0.06 -10.64 -21.81
CA ALA A 45 1.45 -10.98 -22.09
C ALA A 45 2.31 -10.17 -21.12
N ILE A 46 3.28 -10.82 -20.47
CA ILE A 46 4.18 -10.14 -19.53
C ILE A 46 5.50 -9.90 -20.25
N ASP A 47 5.91 -8.64 -20.31
CA ASP A 47 7.26 -8.28 -20.77
C ASP A 47 8.18 -8.18 -19.55
N LEU A 48 8.62 -9.35 -19.05
CA LEU A 48 9.57 -9.45 -17.95
C LEU A 48 10.71 -10.40 -18.36
N ASP A 49 11.93 -9.89 -18.38
CA ASP A 49 13.08 -10.70 -18.73
C ASP A 49 13.45 -11.71 -17.61
N ASP A 50 14.09 -12.81 -18.01
CA ASP A 50 14.52 -13.88 -17.11
C ASP A 50 15.47 -13.38 -15.99
N GLY A 51 16.24 -12.32 -16.25
CA GLY A 51 17.13 -11.70 -15.28
C GLY A 51 16.36 -10.97 -14.17
N ALA A 52 15.37 -10.16 -14.54
CA ALA A 52 14.48 -9.47 -13.61
C ALA A 52 13.64 -10.48 -12.80
N ARG A 53 13.16 -11.54 -13.44
CA ARG A 53 12.52 -12.68 -12.77
C ARG A 53 13.45 -13.34 -11.76
N GLY A 54 14.67 -13.67 -12.17
CA GLY A 54 15.68 -14.27 -11.31
C GLY A 54 16.05 -13.38 -10.12
N ALA A 55 16.14 -12.06 -10.33
CA ALA A 55 16.44 -11.09 -9.27
C ALA A 55 15.35 -11.06 -8.18
N LEU A 56 14.06 -11.11 -8.55
CA LEU A 56 12.96 -11.14 -7.58
C LEU A 56 12.99 -12.42 -6.71
N LEU A 57 13.25 -13.56 -7.34
CA LEU A 57 13.33 -14.85 -6.63
C LEU A 57 14.57 -14.91 -5.73
N LEU A 58 15.70 -14.40 -6.19
CA LEU A 58 16.93 -14.31 -5.42
C LEU A 58 16.75 -13.40 -4.21
N GLU A 59 16.19 -12.21 -4.40
CA GLU A 59 15.95 -11.26 -3.31
C GLU A 59 15.03 -11.88 -2.25
N HIS A 60 13.93 -12.53 -2.64
CA HIS A 60 13.06 -13.23 -1.68
C HIS A 60 13.84 -14.27 -0.86
N ARG A 61 14.69 -15.07 -1.52
CA ARG A 61 15.52 -16.07 -0.84
C ARG A 61 16.50 -15.44 0.14
N GLU A 62 17.20 -14.39 -0.27
CA GLU A 62 18.16 -13.68 0.59
C GLU A 62 17.46 -13.06 1.81
N ARG A 63 16.32 -12.39 1.63
CA ARG A 63 15.56 -11.82 2.75
C ARG A 63 15.01 -12.87 3.71
N PHE A 64 14.61 -14.02 3.19
CA PHE A 64 14.19 -15.13 4.04
C PHE A 64 15.35 -15.69 4.86
N GLN A 65 16.54 -15.83 4.26
CA GLN A 65 17.74 -16.27 4.98
C GLN A 65 18.14 -15.26 6.05
N ASP A 66 18.24 -13.97 5.71
CA ASP A 66 18.57 -12.88 6.64
C ASP A 66 17.61 -12.89 7.85
N LEU A 67 16.31 -13.06 7.61
CA LEU A 67 15.31 -13.12 8.66
C LEU A 67 15.50 -14.35 9.56
N ASN A 68 15.73 -15.53 8.98
CA ASN A 68 15.92 -16.76 9.75
C ASN A 68 17.16 -16.67 10.64
N ASP A 69 18.28 -16.18 10.11
CA ASP A 69 19.51 -16.01 10.88
C ASP A 69 19.28 -15.09 12.09
N LEU A 70 18.51 -14.02 11.91
CA LEU A 70 18.14 -13.09 12.99
C LEU A 70 17.17 -13.70 14.00
N VAL A 71 16.17 -14.47 13.55
CA VAL A 71 15.23 -15.17 14.45
C VAL A 71 15.97 -16.24 15.27
N ASP A 72 16.89 -16.96 14.65
CA ASP A 72 17.71 -17.98 15.30
C ASP A 72 18.64 -17.35 16.35
N GLU A 73 19.29 -16.22 16.02
CA GLU A 73 20.10 -15.45 17.00
C GLU A 73 19.23 -14.91 18.15
N LEU A 74 18.02 -14.43 17.86
CA LEU A 74 17.12 -13.87 18.85
C LEU A 74 16.50 -14.94 19.77
N GLY A 75 16.32 -16.16 19.26
CA GLY A 75 15.80 -17.31 20.00
C GLY A 75 14.28 -17.30 20.22
N TYR A 76 13.56 -16.34 19.65
CA TYR A 76 12.10 -16.27 19.64
C TYR A 76 11.60 -15.41 18.47
N VAL A 77 10.29 -15.50 18.18
CA VAL A 77 9.64 -14.68 17.14
C VAL A 77 9.04 -13.41 17.76
N PRO A 78 9.47 -12.20 17.33
CA PRO A 78 8.91 -10.93 17.81
C PRO A 78 7.42 -10.79 17.53
N LYS A 79 6.69 -10.14 18.44
CA LYS A 79 5.26 -9.82 18.24
C LYS A 79 5.01 -8.68 17.26
N GLY A 80 6.03 -7.88 16.95
CA GLY A 80 5.95 -6.68 16.10
C GLY A 80 6.04 -6.95 14.60
N PHE A 81 5.89 -8.19 14.16
CA PHE A 81 5.95 -8.54 12.74
C PHE A 81 4.85 -7.85 11.93
N ALA A 82 5.26 -7.22 10.84
CA ALA A 82 4.38 -6.46 9.97
C ALA A 82 3.28 -7.33 9.34
N LYS A 83 2.13 -6.74 9.05
CA LYS A 83 1.06 -7.41 8.29
C LYS A 83 1.12 -7.01 6.82
N ARG A 84 0.57 -7.86 5.94
CA ARG A 84 0.46 -7.56 4.49
C ARG A 84 -0.17 -6.19 4.23
N SER A 85 -1.28 -5.88 4.91
CA SER A 85 -1.97 -4.60 4.77
C SER A 85 -1.12 -3.38 5.12
N GLU A 86 -0.14 -3.55 6.03
CA GLU A 86 0.78 -2.47 6.40
C GLU A 86 1.83 -2.26 5.31
N ILE A 87 2.28 -3.33 4.67
CA ILE A 87 3.18 -3.27 3.50
C ILE A 87 2.45 -2.66 2.29
N ASP A 88 1.20 -3.08 2.05
CA ASP A 88 0.38 -2.52 0.98
C ASP A 88 0.19 -1.01 1.13
N LEU A 89 -0.04 -0.53 2.35
CA LEU A 89 -0.17 0.90 2.63
C LEU A 89 1.11 1.68 2.33
N GLU A 90 2.28 1.12 2.63
CA GLU A 90 3.58 1.75 2.35
C GLU A 90 3.94 1.74 0.87
N ARG A 91 3.51 0.69 0.15
CA ARG A 91 3.79 0.51 -1.28
C ARG A 91 2.76 1.20 -2.16
N ALA A 92 1.57 1.50 -1.63
CA ALA A 92 0.59 2.28 -2.33
C ALA A 92 1.27 3.58 -2.77
N PRO A 93 1.22 3.94 -4.07
CA PRO A 93 1.71 5.25 -4.48
C PRO A 93 1.03 6.26 -3.58
N ALA A 94 1.80 7.16 -2.98
CA ALA A 94 1.26 8.25 -2.18
C ALA A 94 0.21 8.92 -3.05
N ARG A 95 -1.06 8.59 -2.83
CA ARG A 95 -2.16 9.25 -3.48
C ARG A 95 -2.00 10.67 -2.98
N GLU A 96 -1.46 11.54 -3.82
CA GLU A 96 -1.61 12.96 -3.62
C GLU A 96 -3.06 13.16 -3.22
N ALA A 97 -3.29 13.89 -2.14
CA ALA A 97 -4.61 14.27 -1.68
C ALA A 97 -5.24 15.27 -2.67
N THR A 98 -5.31 14.92 -3.95
CA THR A 98 -5.98 15.62 -5.04
C THR A 98 -7.26 14.86 -5.38
N ALA A 99 -8.04 14.57 -4.34
CA ALA A 99 -9.43 14.14 -4.48
C ALA A 99 -10.28 14.76 -3.37
N GLN A 100 -10.06 16.05 -3.07
CA GLN A 100 -11.17 16.89 -2.63
C GLN A 100 -12.08 17.14 -3.84
N TRP A 101 -12.89 16.13 -4.17
CA TRP A 101 -14.12 16.29 -4.94
C TRP A 101 -15.12 17.11 -4.11
N GLY A 102 -14.80 18.39 -3.91
CA GLY A 102 -15.75 19.42 -3.55
C GLY A 102 -16.34 19.99 -4.82
N GLY A 103 -17.20 19.22 -5.49
CA GLY A 103 -18.06 19.74 -6.55
C GLY A 103 -18.86 20.96 -6.06
N PRO A 104 -19.33 21.83 -6.97
CA PRO A 104 -19.89 23.13 -6.62
C PRO A 104 -21.04 22.98 -5.62
N ARG A 105 -20.90 23.64 -4.49
CA ARG A 105 -21.91 23.79 -3.44
C ARG A 105 -23.23 24.24 -4.10
N PRO A 106 -24.32 23.47 -4.07
CA PRO A 106 -25.60 23.98 -4.53
C PRO A 106 -26.00 25.13 -3.62
N GLN A 107 -26.11 26.33 -4.19
CA GLN A 107 -26.66 27.48 -3.48
C GLN A 107 -28.08 27.12 -3.02
N PRO A 108 -28.44 27.38 -1.76
CA PRO A 108 -29.83 27.30 -1.35
C PRO A 108 -30.57 28.42 -2.08
N GLN A 109 -31.41 28.06 -3.06
CA GLN A 109 -32.35 28.98 -3.67
C GLN A 109 -33.22 29.54 -2.56
N ALA A 110 -33.13 30.86 -2.37
CA ALA A 110 -33.99 31.60 -1.49
C ALA A 110 -35.44 31.27 -1.85
N ARG A 111 -36.14 30.66 -0.89
CA ARG A 111 -37.57 30.43 -0.90
C ARG A 111 -38.25 31.80 -0.92
N ALA A 112 -38.41 32.37 -2.11
CA ALA A 112 -39.26 33.53 -2.34
C ALA A 112 -40.68 33.11 -1.96
N GLY A 113 -41.21 33.75 -0.92
CA GLY A 113 -42.55 33.52 -0.43
C GLY A 113 -43.57 33.77 -1.52
N ALA A 114 -44.17 32.70 -2.03
CA ALA A 114 -45.41 32.77 -2.77
C ALA A 114 -46.53 33.19 -1.79
N ARG A 115 -46.78 34.49 -1.72
CA ARG A 115 -48.04 35.01 -1.18
C ARG A 115 -49.04 35.02 -2.34
N ALA A 116 -50.03 34.15 -2.26
CA ALA A 116 -51.29 34.23 -3.01
C ALA A 116 -51.92 35.62 -2.76
N GLU A 117 -52.55 36.28 -3.73
CA GLU A 117 -53.91 36.08 -4.28
C GLU A 117 -54.17 37.22 -5.31
N PRO A 118 -55.35 37.32 -5.98
CA PRO A 118 -56.11 36.31 -6.71
C PRO A 118 -56.46 36.74 -8.16
N THR A 119 -56.90 35.74 -8.93
CA THR A 119 -57.60 35.78 -10.21
C THR A 119 -58.77 36.78 -10.27
N VAL A 120 -58.92 37.55 -11.37
CA VAL A 120 -60.18 37.67 -12.15
C VAL A 120 -59.85 38.10 -13.60
N ARG A 121 -60.29 37.30 -14.59
CA ARG A 121 -60.48 37.69 -16.00
C ARG A 121 -61.91 38.17 -16.21
N SER A 122 -62.09 39.20 -17.03
CA SER A 122 -63.25 39.49 -17.93
C SER A 122 -62.96 40.84 -18.60
N ALA A 123 -63.35 41.18 -19.81
CA ALA A 123 -63.86 40.51 -21.01
C ALA A 123 -63.55 41.50 -22.15
#